data_AF-A0A0P5VYA4-F1
#
_entry.id   AF-A0A0P5VYA4-F1
#
_cell.length_a   1.000
_cell.length_b   1.000
_cell.length_c   1.000
_cell.angle_alpha   90.00
_cell.angle_beta   90.00
_cell.angle_gamma   90.00
#
_symmetry.space_group_name_H-M   'P 1'
#
loop_
_entity.id
_entity.type
_entity.pdbx_description
1 polymer ?
#
loop_
_entity_poly.entity_id
_entity_poly.type
_entity_poly.pdbx_seq_one_letter_code
_entity_poly.pdbx_strand_id
1 'polypeptide(L)'
;MTWFHSVTCVYLACKVEEFNVSMDQFVGNLKGDREKAAAIILNNELLLMQQLDYQLTVHNPFRPLEGLMIDMKTRFPTFSDPERLRPGIDEFLEQVFYTDAILIYSPSQISLAAIIHSASTSKENVDEYITKILFSEDQKRLLNLIEAVKKIRVMVRNVQLPHRDTIKALEKKLALCCNPDNNSESPA
;
A
#
# COMPACT_ATOMS: atom_id res chain seq x y z
N MET A 1 20.46 -3.23 -8.06
CA MET A 1 20.15 -4.50 -7.36
C MET A 1 18.85 -4.40 -6.55
N THR A 2 18.65 -3.36 -5.74
CA THR A 2 17.36 -3.05 -5.06
C THR A 2 16.19 -2.89 -6.03
N TRP A 3 16.44 -2.29 -7.21
CA TRP A 3 15.43 -2.14 -8.27
C TRP A 3 14.88 -3.47 -8.81
N PHE A 4 15.68 -4.54 -8.81
CA PHE A 4 15.25 -5.79 -9.46
C PHE A 4 14.22 -6.56 -8.65
N HIS A 5 14.35 -6.59 -7.32
CA HIS A 5 13.35 -7.20 -6.46
C HIS A 5 12.01 -6.44 -6.54
N SER A 6 12.07 -5.11 -6.59
CA SER A 6 10.86 -4.29 -6.76
C SER A 6 10.13 -4.61 -8.07
N VAL A 7 10.86 -4.82 -9.18
CA VAL A 7 10.27 -5.17 -10.47
C VAL A 7 9.67 -6.59 -10.47
N THR A 8 10.35 -7.56 -9.83
CA THR A 8 9.79 -8.92 -9.66
C THR A 8 8.50 -8.90 -8.85
N CYS A 9 8.42 -8.10 -7.77
CA CYS A 9 7.19 -7.95 -6.99
C CYS A 9 6.02 -7.42 -7.83
N VAL A 10 6.26 -6.41 -8.69
CA VAL A 10 5.21 -5.86 -9.56
C VAL A 10 4.76 -6.89 -10.59
N TYR A 11 5.68 -7.63 -11.21
CA TYR A 11 5.31 -8.67 -12.18
C TYR A 11 4.51 -9.81 -11.52
N LEU A 12 4.94 -10.27 -10.33
CA LEU A 12 4.22 -11.28 -9.57
C LEU A 12 2.82 -10.77 -9.18
N ALA A 13 2.69 -9.51 -8.74
CA ALA A 13 1.40 -8.90 -8.44
C ALA A 13 0.47 -8.88 -9.67
N CYS A 14 0.98 -8.59 -10.87
CA CYS A 14 0.18 -8.66 -12.10
C CYS A 14 -0.37 -10.07 -12.33
N LYS A 15 0.43 -11.11 -12.12
CA LYS A 15 -0.03 -12.51 -12.25
C LYS A 15 -1.08 -12.87 -11.21
N VAL A 16 -0.87 -12.48 -9.95
CA VAL A 16 -1.76 -12.80 -8.83
C VAL A 16 -3.12 -12.11 -8.95
N GLU A 17 -3.14 -10.85 -9.38
CA GLU A 17 -4.34 -10.04 -9.57
C GLU A 17 -5.02 -10.26 -10.94
N GLU A 18 -4.61 -11.31 -11.68
CA GLU A 18 -5.12 -11.66 -13.01
C GLU A 18 -5.03 -10.50 -14.03
N PHE A 19 -4.05 -9.61 -13.85
CA PHE A 19 -3.73 -8.55 -14.80
C PHE A 19 -2.89 -9.12 -15.95
N ASN A 20 -3.60 -9.51 -17.01
CA ASN A 20 -3.02 -10.19 -18.18
C ASN A 20 -2.02 -9.32 -18.96
N VAL A 21 -0.75 -9.39 -18.56
CA VAL A 21 0.39 -8.78 -19.23
C VAL A 21 1.45 -9.83 -19.55
N SER A 22 1.90 -9.88 -20.80
CA SER A 22 3.03 -10.73 -21.18
C SER A 22 4.36 -10.18 -20.65
N MET A 23 5.36 -11.04 -20.50
CA MET A 23 6.71 -10.61 -20.08
C MET A 23 7.25 -9.51 -21.00
N ASP A 24 7.11 -9.65 -22.32
CA ASP A 24 7.60 -8.67 -23.30
C ASP A 24 6.92 -7.30 -23.15
N GLN A 25 5.60 -7.28 -22.92
CA GLN A 25 4.86 -6.06 -22.64
C GLN A 25 5.30 -5.42 -21.31
N PHE A 26 5.53 -6.24 -20.29
CA PHE A 26 5.96 -5.77 -18.98
C PHE A 26 7.34 -5.12 -19.03
N VAL A 27 8.35 -5.82 -19.56
CA VAL A 27 9.72 -5.28 -19.70
C VAL A 27 9.81 -4.16 -20.74
N GLY A 28 8.84 -4.08 -21.67
CA GLY A 28 8.70 -2.97 -22.60
C GLY A 28 8.59 -1.60 -21.92
N ASN A 29 8.02 -1.55 -20.71
CA ASN A 29 7.88 -0.34 -19.89
C ASN A 29 9.16 0.02 -19.10
N LEU A 30 10.14 -0.89 -19.05
CA LEU A 30 11.39 -0.68 -18.32
C LEU A 30 12.44 0.00 -19.21
N LYS A 31 13.26 0.85 -18.59
CA LYS A 31 14.44 1.45 -19.23
C LYS A 31 15.64 0.52 -19.04
N GLY A 32 16.45 0.36 -20.09
CA GLY A 32 17.69 -0.44 -20.05
C GLY A 32 17.56 -1.78 -20.76
N ASP A 33 18.34 -2.76 -20.32
CA ASP A 33 18.41 -4.10 -20.91
C ASP A 33 17.20 -4.95 -20.50
N ARG A 34 16.31 -5.16 -21.48
CA ARG A 34 15.03 -5.87 -21.31
C ARG A 34 15.22 -7.37 -21.15
N GLU A 35 16.18 -7.96 -21.88
CA GLU A 35 16.46 -9.39 -21.82
C GLU A 35 17.03 -9.74 -20.44
N LYS A 36 17.98 -8.95 -19.97
CA LYS A 36 18.52 -9.09 -18.61
C LYS A 36 17.43 -8.90 -17.55
N ALA A 37 16.54 -7.91 -17.71
CA ALA A 37 15.44 -7.70 -16.77
C ALA A 37 14.47 -8.90 -16.73
N ALA A 38 14.08 -9.43 -17.89
CA ALA A 38 13.21 -10.61 -17.98
C ALA A 38 13.83 -11.83 -17.29
N ALA A 39 15.12 -12.10 -17.56
CA ALA A 39 15.84 -13.21 -16.93
C ALA A 39 15.88 -13.06 -15.39
N ILE A 40 16.15 -11.86 -14.89
CA ILE A 40 16.19 -11.58 -13.45
C ILE A 40 14.82 -11.78 -12.80
N ILE A 41 13.74 -11.32 -13.45
CA ILE A 41 12.37 -11.48 -12.93
C ILE A 41 12.03 -12.97 -12.80
N LEU A 42 12.27 -13.75 -13.86
CA LEU A 42 11.96 -15.19 -13.89
C LEU A 42 12.78 -15.96 -12.85
N ASN A 43 14.07 -15.67 -12.73
CA ASN A 43 14.94 -16.35 -11.77
C ASN A 43 14.56 -16.08 -10.30
N ASN A 44 14.03 -14.89 -10.01
CA ASN A 44 13.65 -14.50 -8.65
C ASN A 44 12.18 -14.76 -8.33
N GLU A 45 11.34 -15.13 -9.30
CA GLU A 45 9.90 -15.32 -9.10
C GLU A 45 9.61 -16.40 -8.04
N LEU A 46 10.23 -17.58 -8.19
CA LEU A 46 10.05 -18.68 -7.24
C LEU A 46 10.60 -18.32 -5.86
N LEU A 47 11.77 -17.67 -5.80
CA LEU A 47 12.38 -17.23 -4.55
C LEU A 47 11.45 -16.25 -3.82
N LEU A 48 10.87 -15.28 -4.53
CA LEU A 48 9.94 -14.32 -3.95
C LEU A 48 8.70 -15.02 -3.37
N MET A 49 8.11 -15.96 -4.11
CA MET A 49 6.96 -16.73 -3.61
C MET A 49 7.31 -17.52 -2.34
N GLN A 50 8.51 -18.11 -2.27
CA GLN A 50 9.00 -18.80 -1.09
C GLN A 50 9.19 -17.85 0.11
N GLN A 51 9.72 -16.64 -0.11
CA GLN A 51 9.87 -15.64 0.97
C GLN A 51 8.55 -15.09 1.49
N LEU A 52 7.48 -15.17 0.69
CA LEU A 52 6.12 -14.81 1.08
C LEU A 52 5.35 -15.99 1.71
N ASP A 53 6.02 -17.13 1.97
CA ASP A 53 5.37 -18.36 2.43
C ASP A 53 4.17 -18.78 1.54
N TYR A 54 4.25 -18.47 0.24
CA TYR A 54 3.18 -18.64 -0.75
C TYR A 54 1.86 -17.92 -0.40
N GLN A 55 1.89 -16.95 0.51
CA GLN A 55 0.77 -16.07 0.84
C GLN A 55 0.71 -14.91 -0.18
N LEU A 56 0.17 -15.19 -1.36
CA LEU A 56 0.14 -14.23 -2.46
C LEU A 56 -1.07 -13.29 -2.42
N THR A 57 -2.14 -13.67 -1.71
CA THR A 57 -3.35 -12.85 -1.60
C THR A 57 -3.12 -11.66 -0.67
N VAL A 58 -3.15 -10.45 -1.22
CA VAL A 58 -3.04 -9.21 -0.46
C VAL A 58 -4.37 -8.46 -0.48
N HIS A 59 -4.94 -8.19 0.70
CA HIS A 59 -6.16 -7.41 0.80
C HIS A 59 -5.85 -5.91 0.82
N ASN A 60 -6.26 -5.19 -0.23
CA ASN A 60 -6.02 -3.75 -0.36
C ASN A 60 -7.15 -2.90 0.26
N PRO A 61 -6.86 -1.66 0.73
CA PRO A 61 -7.86 -0.78 1.35
C PRO A 61 -8.90 -0.23 0.36
N PHE A 62 -8.66 -0.29 -0.95
CA PHE A 62 -9.58 0.28 -1.93
C PHE A 62 -10.97 -0.37 -1.93
N ARG A 63 -11.05 -1.70 -1.73
CA ARG A 63 -12.34 -2.40 -1.68
C ARG A 63 -13.19 -2.04 -0.47
N PRO A 64 -12.68 -2.09 0.79
CA PRO A 64 -13.44 -1.64 1.95
C PRO A 64 -13.74 -0.13 1.91
N LEU A 65 -12.88 0.69 1.30
CA LEU A 65 -13.17 2.10 1.05
C LEU A 65 -14.46 2.27 0.24
N GLU A 66 -14.60 1.62 -0.91
CA GLU A 66 -15.83 1.70 -1.72
C GLU A 66 -17.07 1.23 -0.94
N GLY A 67 -16.92 0.18 -0.13
CA GLY A 67 -17.98 -0.30 0.76
C GLY A 67 -18.42 0.76 1.77
N LEU A 68 -17.46 1.42 2.45
CA LEU A 68 -17.74 2.50 3.41
C LEU A 68 -18.35 3.73 2.72
N MET A 69 -17.91 4.06 1.50
CA MET A 69 -18.45 5.19 0.73
C MET A 69 -19.91 4.95 0.32
N ILE A 70 -20.25 3.75 -0.14
CA ILE A 70 -21.64 3.35 -0.43
C ILE A 70 -22.49 3.37 0.85
N ASP A 71 -21.93 2.87 1.95
CA ASP A 71 -22.60 2.84 3.24
C ASP A 71 -22.91 4.25 3.76
N MET A 72 -21.97 5.20 3.62
CA MET A 72 -22.20 6.62 3.93
C MET A 72 -23.33 7.20 3.07
N LYS A 73 -23.31 6.97 1.75
CA LYS A 73 -24.35 7.48 0.83
C LYS A 73 -25.76 6.96 1.15
N THR A 74 -25.86 5.76 1.71
CA THR A 74 -27.15 5.09 1.96
C THR A 74 -27.65 5.27 3.38
N ARG A 75 -26.76 5.28 4.38
CA ARG A 75 -27.12 5.33 5.81
C ARG A 75 -26.84 6.66 6.49
N PHE A 76 -26.12 7.59 5.86
CA PHE A 76 -25.77 8.89 6.44
C PHE A 76 -26.31 10.07 5.61
N PRO A 77 -27.66 10.24 5.53
CA PRO A 77 -28.30 11.22 4.65
C PRO A 77 -28.05 12.69 5.04
N THR A 78 -27.59 12.94 6.27
CA THR A 78 -27.22 14.29 6.73
C THR A 78 -25.90 14.77 6.13
N PHE A 79 -25.11 13.86 5.56
CA PHE A 79 -23.86 14.19 4.88
C PHE A 79 -24.11 14.37 3.38
N SER A 80 -23.90 15.59 2.89
CA SER A 80 -24.33 16.01 1.56
C SER A 80 -23.76 15.14 0.43
N ASP A 81 -22.43 15.01 0.35
CA ASP A 81 -21.78 14.25 -0.71
C ASP A 81 -20.44 13.63 -0.25
N PRO A 82 -20.42 12.33 0.07
CA PRO A 82 -19.19 11.60 0.42
C PRO A 82 -18.08 11.68 -0.63
N GLU A 83 -18.39 11.84 -1.92
CA GLU A 83 -17.35 11.88 -2.98
C GLU A 83 -16.44 13.10 -2.88
N ARG A 84 -16.86 14.15 -2.16
CA ARG A 84 -16.00 15.32 -1.88
C ARG A 84 -14.77 14.96 -1.06
N LEU A 85 -14.80 13.84 -0.33
CA LEU A 85 -13.67 13.33 0.44
C LEU A 85 -12.66 12.55 -0.42
N ARG A 86 -13.02 12.17 -1.66
CA ARG A 86 -12.19 11.33 -2.52
C ARG A 86 -10.75 11.84 -2.70
N PRO A 87 -10.51 13.13 -3.00
CA PRO A 87 -9.15 13.62 -3.24
C PRO A 87 -8.26 13.49 -1.99
N GLY A 88 -8.79 13.81 -0.80
CA GLY A 88 -8.04 13.69 0.45
C GLY A 88 -7.87 12.24 0.93
N ILE A 89 -8.81 11.36 0.56
CA ILE A 89 -8.69 9.92 0.78
C ILE A 89 -7.56 9.34 -0.06
N ASP A 90 -7.54 9.65 -1.36
CA ASP A 90 -6.51 9.16 -2.29
C ASP A 90 -5.12 9.65 -1.87
N GLU A 91 -4.98 10.95 -1.55
CA GLU A 91 -3.73 11.51 -1.03
C GLU A 91 -3.28 10.81 0.26
N PHE A 92 -4.19 10.57 1.20
CA PHE A 92 -3.85 9.89 2.45
C PHE A 92 -3.43 8.43 2.21
N LEU A 93 -4.13 7.69 1.35
CA LEU A 93 -3.80 6.31 1.03
C LEU A 93 -2.44 6.18 0.34
N GLU A 94 -2.07 7.11 -0.55
CA GLU A 94 -0.72 7.16 -1.11
C GLU A 94 0.35 7.28 -0.01
N GLN A 95 0.11 8.12 1.00
CA GLN A 95 1.04 8.25 2.12
C GLN A 95 1.10 7.00 3.00
N VAL A 96 -0.01 6.26 3.14
CA VAL A 96 -0.05 5.01 3.91
C VAL A 96 0.92 3.96 3.36
N PHE A 97 1.08 3.87 2.03
CA PHE A 97 2.00 2.90 1.40
C PHE A 97 3.49 3.19 1.65
N TYR A 98 3.83 4.38 2.17
CA TYR A 98 5.19 4.70 2.65
C TYR A 98 5.40 4.36 4.13
N THR A 99 4.47 3.62 4.75
CA THR A 99 4.53 3.23 6.16
C THR A 99 4.28 1.73 6.34
N ASP A 100 4.58 1.22 7.53
CA ASP A 100 4.28 -0.16 7.91
C ASP A 100 2.79 -0.39 8.25
N ALA A 101 1.92 0.63 8.08
CA ALA A 101 0.51 0.53 8.47
C ALA A 101 -0.22 -0.61 7.74
N ILE A 102 0.11 -0.87 6.47
CA ILE A 102 -0.45 -1.99 5.68
C ILE A 102 -0.09 -3.38 6.24
N LEU A 103 0.96 -3.48 7.06
CA LEU A 103 1.40 -4.72 7.70
C LEU A 103 0.82 -4.87 9.12
N ILE A 104 0.41 -3.76 9.74
CA ILE A 104 0.00 -3.71 11.16
C ILE A 104 -1.53 -3.66 11.31
N TYR A 105 -2.22 -3.01 10.38
CA TYR A 105 -3.66 -2.74 10.47
C TYR A 105 -4.44 -3.40 9.34
N SER A 106 -5.70 -3.71 9.64
CA SER A 106 -6.59 -4.26 8.62
C SER A 106 -6.94 -3.22 7.54
N PRO A 107 -7.21 -3.64 6.29
CA PRO A 107 -7.53 -2.72 5.20
C PRO A 107 -8.75 -1.83 5.48
N SER A 108 -9.75 -2.36 6.20
CA SER A 108 -10.93 -1.59 6.61
C SER A 108 -10.60 -0.49 7.62
N GLN A 109 -9.67 -0.73 8.54
CA GLN A 109 -9.20 0.30 9.48
C GLN A 109 -8.44 1.41 8.76
N ILE A 110 -7.61 1.05 7.77
CA ILE A 110 -6.88 2.01 6.93
C ILE A 110 -7.85 2.85 6.11
N SER A 111 -8.86 2.22 5.50
CA SER A 111 -9.90 2.90 4.71
C SER A 111 -10.68 3.90 5.56
N LEU A 112 -11.08 3.51 6.76
CA LEU A 112 -11.78 4.40 7.67
C LEU A 112 -10.87 5.54 8.16
N ALA A 113 -9.59 5.25 8.41
CA ALA A 113 -8.62 6.29 8.75
C ALA A 113 -8.47 7.33 7.62
N ALA A 114 -8.51 6.90 6.36
CA ALA A 114 -8.47 7.78 5.20
C ALA A 114 -9.72 8.68 5.12
N ILE A 115 -10.92 8.12 5.30
CA ILE A 115 -12.17 8.90 5.33
C ILE A 115 -12.14 9.94 6.46
N ILE A 116 -11.77 9.52 7.68
CA ILE A 116 -11.68 10.40 8.85
C ILE A 116 -10.64 11.50 8.62
N HIS A 117 -9.49 11.15 8.04
CA HIS A 117 -8.44 12.11 7.73
C HIS A 117 -8.95 13.16 6.73
N SER A 118 -9.53 12.72 5.61
CA SER A 118 -10.04 13.62 4.59
C SER A 118 -11.16 14.52 5.11
N ALA A 119 -12.10 13.98 5.89
CA ALA A 119 -13.17 14.76 6.50
C ALA A 119 -12.58 15.83 7.44
N SER A 120 -11.62 15.45 8.28
CA SER A 120 -10.92 16.37 9.18
C SER A 120 -10.19 17.50 8.43
N THR A 121 -9.57 17.20 7.28
CA THR A 121 -8.87 18.20 6.45
C THR A 121 -9.84 19.13 5.73
N SER A 122 -10.98 18.61 5.26
CA SER A 122 -12.07 19.37 4.63
C SER A 122 -12.97 20.12 5.63
N LYS A 123 -12.70 20.00 6.94
CA LYS A 123 -13.54 20.55 8.03
C LYS A 123 -14.98 20.01 8.03
N GLU A 124 -15.14 18.78 7.57
CA GLU A 124 -16.41 18.04 7.58
C GLU A 124 -16.43 17.07 8.77
N ASN A 125 -17.62 16.79 9.30
CA ASN A 125 -17.78 15.92 10.47
C ASN A 125 -18.41 14.58 10.07
N VAL A 126 -17.70 13.49 10.38
CA VAL A 126 -18.14 12.10 10.15
C VAL A 126 -18.29 11.31 11.47
N ASP A 127 -18.22 11.99 12.63
CA ASP A 127 -18.30 11.37 13.95
C ASP A 127 -19.65 10.71 14.18
N GLU A 128 -20.74 11.35 13.72
CA GLU A 128 -22.08 10.77 13.81
C GLU A 128 -22.19 9.45 13.05
N TYR A 129 -21.59 9.37 11.85
CA TYR A 129 -21.52 8.13 11.08
C TYR A 129 -20.79 7.03 11.85
N ILE A 130 -19.62 7.34 12.41
CA ILE A 130 -18.82 6.33 13.10
C ILE A 130 -19.51 5.86 14.38
N THR A 131 -20.00 6.80 15.19
CA THR A 131 -20.51 6.51 16.54
C THR A 131 -21.95 5.98 16.53
N LYS A 132 -22.83 6.53 15.69
CA LYS A 132 -24.25 6.19 15.70
C LYS A 132 -24.68 5.22 14.60
N ILE A 133 -23.91 5.08 13.52
CA ILE A 133 -24.30 4.24 12.37
C ILE A 133 -23.41 3.00 12.25
N LEU A 134 -22.09 3.17 12.38
CA LEU A 134 -21.13 2.08 12.20
C LEU A 134 -20.91 1.25 13.48
N PHE A 135 -20.93 1.90 14.65
CA PHE A 135 -20.67 1.27 15.97
C PHE A 135 -21.74 1.58 17.03
N SER A 136 -23.00 1.73 16.64
CA SER A 136 -24.13 2.04 17.54
C SER A 136 -24.21 1.14 18.77
N GLU A 137 -23.87 -0.14 18.61
CA GLU A 137 -24.05 -1.19 19.63
C GLU A 137 -22.74 -1.67 20.28
N ASP A 138 -21.57 -1.19 19.84
CA ASP A 138 -20.27 -1.72 20.29
C ASP A 138 -19.23 -0.62 20.62
N GLN A 139 -19.42 -0.02 21.80
CA GLN A 139 -18.55 1.02 22.36
C GLN A 139 -17.10 0.54 22.56
N LYS A 140 -16.88 -0.74 22.88
CA LYS A 140 -15.54 -1.27 23.11
C LYS A 140 -14.75 -1.36 21.81
N ARG A 141 -15.36 -1.85 20.73
CA ARG A 141 -14.74 -1.87 19.39
C ARG A 141 -14.51 -0.46 18.87
N LEU A 142 -15.44 0.46 19.11
CA LEU A 142 -15.28 1.87 18.75
C LEU A 142 -13.99 2.48 19.35
N LEU A 143 -13.73 2.26 20.64
CA LEU A 143 -12.51 2.76 21.30
C LEU A 143 -11.23 2.19 20.67
N ASN A 144 -11.20 0.88 20.42
CA ASN A 144 -10.05 0.22 19.78
C ASN A 144 -9.82 0.76 18.36
N LEU A 145 -10.89 1.03 17.63
CA LEU A 145 -10.83 1.58 16.28
C LEU A 145 -10.31 3.01 16.28
N ILE A 146 -10.82 3.87 17.17
CA ILE A 146 -10.35 5.25 17.32
C ILE A 146 -8.84 5.26 17.60
N GLU A 147 -8.38 4.35 18.46
CA GLU A 147 -6.95 4.23 18.75
C GLU A 147 -6.14 3.76 17.54
N ALA A 148 -6.63 2.78 16.79
CA ALA A 148 -6.00 2.34 15.55
C ALA A 148 -5.90 3.47 14.52
N VAL A 149 -7.00 4.20 14.28
CA VAL A 149 -7.04 5.35 13.36
C VAL A 149 -6.05 6.44 13.78
N LYS A 150 -5.96 6.75 15.08
CA LYS A 150 -4.98 7.72 15.60
C LYS A 150 -3.55 7.28 15.29
N LYS A 151 -3.22 6.00 15.54
CA LYS A 151 -1.88 5.47 15.27
C LYS A 151 -1.54 5.49 13.78
N ILE A 152 -2.47 5.09 12.91
CA ILE A 152 -2.28 5.16 11.44
C ILE A 152 -1.99 6.60 11.00
N ARG A 153 -2.76 7.58 11.49
CA ARG A 153 -2.52 9.01 11.18
C ARG A 153 -1.16 9.50 11.66
N VAL A 154 -0.70 9.04 12.83
CA VAL A 154 0.64 9.37 13.34
C VAL A 154 1.74 8.76 12.47
N MET A 155 1.59 7.50 12.03
CA MET A 155 2.54 6.86 11.11
C MET A 155 2.66 7.66 9.81
N VAL A 156 1.53 8.01 9.19
CA VAL A 156 1.49 8.81 7.96
C VAL A 156 2.14 10.19 8.14
N ARG A 157 1.85 10.87 9.25
CA ARG A 157 2.46 12.18 9.55
C ARG A 157 3.98 12.13 9.70
N ASN A 158 4.52 10.99 10.14
CA ASN A 158 5.92 10.81 10.42
C ASN A 158 6.71 10.23 9.22
N VAL A 159 6.08 10.08 8.06
CA VAL A 159 6.77 9.67 6.82
C VAL A 159 7.89 10.66 6.54
N GLN A 160 9.13 10.17 6.50
CA GLN A 160 10.31 10.94 6.13
C GLN A 160 10.85 10.46 4.80
N LEU A 161 10.87 11.36 3.82
CA LEU A 161 11.52 11.09 2.54
C LEU A 161 13.04 11.15 2.73
N PRO A 162 13.77 10.08 2.42
CA PRO A 162 15.23 10.06 2.59
C PRO A 162 15.89 11.07 1.64
N HIS A 163 16.89 11.79 2.15
CA HIS A 163 17.65 12.76 1.35
C HIS A 163 18.44 12.05 0.24
N ARG A 164 18.56 12.69 -0.93
CA ARG A 164 19.23 12.12 -2.10
C ARG A 164 20.68 11.72 -1.83
N ASP A 165 21.41 12.50 -1.03
CA ASP A 165 22.79 12.17 -0.70
C ASP A 165 22.90 10.94 0.22
N THR A 166 21.95 10.79 1.13
CA THR A 166 21.83 9.59 1.97
C THR A 166 21.55 8.36 1.11
N ILE A 167 20.63 8.47 0.14
CA ILE A 167 20.33 7.38 -0.81
C ILE A 167 21.60 6.98 -1.57
N LYS A 168 22.31 7.95 -2.17
CA LYS A 168 23.55 7.67 -2.92
C LYS A 168 24.64 7.01 -2.06
N ALA A 169 24.79 7.45 -0.80
CA ALA A 169 25.75 6.86 0.11
C ALA A 169 25.38 5.41 0.45
N LEU A 170 24.10 5.12 0.69
CA LEU A 170 23.59 3.79 0.95
C LEU A 170 23.70 2.87 -0.27
N GLU A 171 23.43 3.37 -1.49
CA GLU A 171 23.61 2.62 -2.73
C GLU A 171 25.06 2.19 -2.93
N LYS A 172 26.02 3.09 -2.68
CA LYS A 172 27.45 2.76 -2.72
C LYS A 172 27.82 1.67 -1.71
N LYS A 173 27.28 1.77 -0.49
CA LYS A 173 27.52 0.76 0.56
C LYS A 173 26.90 -0.59 0.18
N LEU A 174 25.68 -0.58 -0.36
CA LEU A 174 24.98 -1.78 -0.81
C LEU A 174 25.80 -2.53 -1.87
N ALA A 175 26.36 -1.82 -2.86
CA ALA A 175 27.18 -2.43 -3.90
C ALA A 175 28.42 -3.19 -3.36
N LEU A 176 28.93 -2.80 -2.19
CA LEU A 176 30.09 -3.46 -1.55
C LEU A 176 29.71 -4.67 -0.70
N CYS A 177 28.43 -4.82 -0.32
CA CYS A 177 27.97 -5.87 0.59
C CYS A 177 26.86 -6.76 0.00
N CYS A 178 26.68 -6.73 -1.32
CA CYS A 178 25.76 -7.64 -1.98
C CYS A 178 26.21 -9.09 -1.78
N ASN A 179 25.28 -9.97 -1.42
CA ASN A 179 25.57 -11.40 -1.35
C ASN A 179 25.88 -11.90 -2.79
N PRO A 180 27.09 -12.43 -3.05
CA PRO A 180 27.45 -12.94 -4.38
C PRO A 180 26.55 -14.10 -4.82
N ASP A 181 26.04 -14.91 -3.90
CA ASP A 181 25.19 -16.07 -4.21
C ASP A 181 23.79 -15.65 -4.69
N ASN A 182 23.31 -14.49 -4.26
CA ASN A 182 22.03 -13.90 -4.68
C ASN A 182 22.23 -12.82 -5.77
N ASN A 183 23.45 -12.68 -6.30
CA ASN A 183 23.72 -11.73 -7.36
C ASN A 183 23.46 -12.39 -8.71
N SER A 184 22.48 -11.87 -9.44
CA SER A 184 22.16 -12.30 -10.81
C SER A 184 23.28 -12.04 -11.84
N GLU A 185 24.44 -11.54 -11.39
CA GLU A 185 25.67 -11.37 -12.18
C GLU A 185 26.72 -12.46 -11.91
N SER A 186 26.46 -13.39 -11.00
CA SER A 186 27.31 -14.56 -10.82
C SER A 186 27.08 -15.51 -12.01
N PRO A 187 28.09 -15.76 -12.86
CA PRO A 187 27.97 -16.83 -13.84
C PRO A 187 27.82 -18.15 -13.09
N ALA A 188 26.88 -18.97 -13.55
CA ALA A 188 26.81 -20.37 -13.15
C ALA A 188 28.15 -21.09 -13.35
#